data_AF-A0A2K0T543-F1
#
_entry.id   AF-A0A2K0T543-F1
#
_cell.length_a   1.000
_cell.length_b   1.000
_cell.length_c   1.000
_cell.angle_alpha   90.00
_cell.angle_beta   90.00
_cell.angle_gamma   90.00
#
_symmetry.space_group_name_H-M   'P 1'
#
loop_
_entity.id
_entity.type
_entity.pdbx_description
1 polymer ?
#
loop_
_entity_poly.entity_id
_entity_poly.type
_entity_poly.pdbx_seq_one_letter_code
_entity_poly.pdbx_strand_id
1 'polypeptide(L)'
;MSAGTYMFERGLPDKTVPFCNVALMIGEQMKSLDSIEAHEVIREGHSFIGIALVETNSHDKSQKHKQQWLDMLLERRSESGLQIRDYELGYAYNEIGVAYGNNGLCKQACEAFHESVQIFQGLEDYTDTMLGWPQPNLGFMYWLLKDYHNAEKVLIEILDIHAIVWGVDDTRSFKFFMGWATY
;
A
#
# COMPACT_ATOMS: atom_id res chain seq x y z
N MET A 1 -11.85 0.01 14.19
CA MET A 1 -11.78 -1.03 13.13
C MET A 1 -13.10 -1.03 12.38
N SER A 2 -13.10 -0.73 11.08
CA SER A 2 -14.30 -0.80 10.25
C SER A 2 -14.58 -2.25 9.85
N ALA A 3 -15.82 -2.57 9.45
CA ALA A 3 -16.16 -3.92 9.00
C ALA A 3 -15.38 -4.32 7.72
N GLY A 4 -14.99 -3.35 6.89
CA GLY A 4 -14.11 -3.58 5.73
C GLY A 4 -12.70 -3.99 6.15
N THR A 5 -12.11 -3.27 7.11
CA THR A 5 -10.81 -3.62 7.72
C THR A 5 -10.85 -5.02 8.32
N TYR A 6 -11.90 -5.34 9.08
CA TYR A 6 -12.06 -6.66 9.70
C TYR A 6 -12.10 -7.80 8.67
N MET A 7 -12.82 -7.65 7.56
CA MET A 7 -12.90 -8.69 6.53
C MET A 7 -11.58 -8.86 5.77
N PHE A 8 -10.90 -7.75 5.48
CA PHE A 8 -9.59 -7.74 4.85
C PHE A 8 -8.53 -8.44 5.72
N GLU A 9 -8.41 -8.08 7.00
CA GLU A 9 -7.46 -8.68 7.94
C GLU A 9 -7.66 -10.19 8.14
N ARG A 10 -8.85 -10.71 7.81
CA ARG A 10 -9.19 -12.12 7.91
C ARG A 10 -9.00 -12.89 6.60
N GLY A 11 -8.48 -12.24 5.55
CA GLY A 11 -8.25 -12.85 4.24
C GLY A 11 -9.55 -13.33 3.60
N LEU A 12 -10.60 -12.51 3.68
CA LEU A 12 -11.92 -12.82 3.10
C LEU A 12 -12.20 -11.91 1.87
N PRO A 13 -11.39 -11.96 0.80
CA PRO A 13 -11.52 -11.06 -0.35
C PRO A 13 -12.90 -11.13 -1.00
N ASP A 14 -13.48 -12.33 -1.05
CA ASP A 14 -14.84 -12.60 -1.58
C ASP A 14 -15.94 -11.84 -0.83
N LYS A 15 -15.68 -11.41 0.42
CA LYS A 15 -16.59 -10.61 1.23
C LYS A 15 -16.21 -9.14 1.25
N THR A 16 -14.90 -8.84 1.25
CA THR A 16 -14.38 -7.47 1.27
C THR A 16 -14.87 -6.67 0.07
N VAL A 17 -14.75 -7.22 -1.15
CA VAL A 17 -15.12 -6.48 -2.37
C VAL A 17 -16.62 -6.13 -2.41
N PRO A 18 -17.57 -7.06 -2.19
CA PRO A 18 -18.99 -6.72 -2.12
C PRO A 18 -19.32 -5.70 -1.01
N PHE A 19 -18.73 -5.85 0.17
CA PHE A 19 -18.96 -4.93 1.29
C PHE A 19 -18.48 -3.51 0.95
N CYS A 20 -17.24 -3.37 0.50
CA CYS A 20 -16.66 -2.08 0.14
C CYS A 20 -17.38 -1.44 -1.06
N ASN A 21 -17.90 -2.21 -2.01
CA ASN A 21 -18.72 -1.67 -3.10
C ASN A 21 -20.01 -1.01 -2.58
N VAL A 22 -20.67 -1.59 -1.58
CA VAL A 22 -21.84 -0.96 -0.94
C VAL A 22 -21.43 0.32 -0.21
N ALA A 23 -20.31 0.30 0.51
CA ALA A 23 -19.78 1.49 1.17
C ALA A 23 -19.44 2.62 0.16
N LEU A 24 -18.80 2.27 -0.96
CA LEU A 24 -18.53 3.20 -2.07
C LEU A 24 -19.83 3.80 -2.63
N MET A 25 -20.86 2.97 -2.86
CA MET A 25 -22.16 3.47 -3.35
C MET A 25 -22.80 4.49 -2.40
N ILE A 26 -22.75 4.23 -1.09
CA ILE A 26 -23.25 5.16 -0.07
C ILE A 26 -22.42 6.44 -0.05
N GLY A 27 -21.08 6.31 -0.04
CA GLY A 27 -20.15 7.44 -0.08
C GLY A 27 -20.38 8.34 -1.29
N GLU A 28 -20.54 7.77 -2.49
CA GLU A 28 -20.81 8.53 -3.71
C GLU A 28 -22.17 9.26 -3.69
N GLN A 29 -23.20 8.67 -3.05
CA GLN A 29 -24.48 9.38 -2.84
C GLN A 29 -24.31 10.55 -1.87
N MET A 30 -23.49 10.37 -0.83
CA MET A 30 -23.19 11.39 0.17
C MET A 30 -22.21 12.44 -0.31
N LYS A 31 -21.45 12.19 -1.39
CA LYS A 31 -20.49 13.15 -1.96
C LYS A 31 -21.16 14.46 -2.39
N SER A 32 -22.43 14.41 -2.75
CA SER A 32 -23.26 15.59 -3.02
C SER A 32 -23.38 16.56 -1.83
N LEU A 33 -23.06 16.09 -0.61
CA LEU A 33 -23.10 16.86 0.63
C LEU A 33 -21.73 17.43 1.03
N ASP A 34 -20.68 17.20 0.24
CA ASP A 34 -19.29 17.63 0.50
C ASP A 34 -18.79 17.27 1.90
N SER A 35 -19.22 16.11 2.40
CA SER A 35 -18.87 15.61 3.73
C SER A 35 -17.46 15.02 3.72
N ILE A 36 -16.69 15.30 4.77
CA ILE A 36 -15.36 14.71 5.00
C ILE A 36 -15.50 13.18 5.09
N GLU A 37 -16.53 12.71 5.79
CA GLU A 37 -16.83 11.29 5.96
C GLU A 37 -17.10 10.61 4.62
N ALA A 38 -17.75 11.28 3.66
CA ALA A 38 -17.97 10.72 2.33
C ALA A 38 -16.62 10.51 1.60
N HIS A 39 -15.71 11.48 1.67
CA HIS A 39 -14.38 11.37 1.05
C HIS A 39 -13.55 10.26 1.69
N GLU A 40 -13.60 10.11 3.03
CA GLU A 40 -12.92 9.04 3.75
C GLU A 40 -13.45 7.65 3.39
N VAL A 41 -14.77 7.47 3.38
CA VAL A 41 -15.40 6.20 3.02
C VAL A 41 -15.06 5.80 1.58
N ILE A 42 -15.04 6.75 0.64
CA ILE A 42 -14.67 6.49 -0.75
C ILE A 42 -13.19 6.09 -0.85
N ARG A 43 -12.30 6.84 -0.18
CA ARG A 43 -10.85 6.57 -0.15
C ARG A 43 -10.55 5.17 0.39
N GLU A 44 -11.10 4.82 1.54
CA GLU A 44 -10.93 3.49 2.16
C GLU A 44 -11.55 2.38 1.32
N GLY A 45 -12.72 2.63 0.71
CA GLY A 45 -13.33 1.67 -0.20
C GLY A 45 -12.41 1.33 -1.37
N HIS A 46 -11.79 2.34 -2.00
CA HIS A 46 -10.83 2.13 -3.08
C HIS A 46 -9.57 1.39 -2.61
N SER A 47 -9.02 1.71 -1.44
CA SER A 47 -7.84 1.02 -0.93
C SER A 47 -8.12 -0.48 -0.69
N PHE A 48 -9.18 -0.82 0.06
CA PHE A 48 -9.50 -2.21 0.38
C PHE A 48 -9.89 -3.04 -0.85
N ILE A 49 -10.68 -2.48 -1.77
CA ILE A 49 -11.02 -3.19 -3.03
C ILE A 49 -9.76 -3.38 -3.87
N GLY A 50 -8.92 -2.35 -3.99
CA GLY A 50 -7.68 -2.40 -4.73
C GLY A 50 -6.77 -3.53 -4.27
N ILE A 51 -6.60 -3.70 -2.96
CA ILE A 51 -5.77 -4.76 -2.38
C ILE A 51 -6.44 -6.13 -2.53
N ALA A 52 -7.72 -6.27 -2.17
CA ALA A 52 -8.44 -7.56 -2.25
C ALA A 52 -8.53 -8.13 -3.68
N LEU A 53 -8.56 -7.27 -4.70
CA LEU A 53 -8.59 -7.72 -6.10
C LEU A 53 -7.28 -8.35 -6.58
N VAL A 54 -6.15 -8.11 -5.90
CA VAL A 54 -4.89 -8.80 -6.20
C VAL A 54 -5.02 -10.29 -5.88
N GLU A 55 -5.66 -10.64 -4.76
CA GLU A 55 -5.86 -12.03 -4.31
C GLU A 55 -6.74 -12.85 -5.26
N THR A 56 -7.56 -12.16 -6.06
CA THR A 56 -8.45 -12.78 -7.07
C THR A 56 -7.91 -12.66 -8.49
N ASN A 57 -6.63 -12.32 -8.66
CA ASN A 57 -5.93 -12.19 -9.95
C ASN A 57 -6.61 -11.17 -10.90
N SER A 58 -7.34 -10.19 -10.34
CA SER A 58 -8.06 -9.14 -11.09
C SER A 58 -7.22 -7.86 -11.21
N HIS A 59 -6.02 -7.99 -11.78
CA HIS A 59 -4.98 -6.95 -11.76
C HIS A 59 -5.40 -5.60 -12.36
N ASP A 60 -6.08 -5.59 -13.51
CA ASP A 60 -6.55 -4.34 -14.13
C ASP A 60 -7.50 -3.55 -13.23
N LYS A 61 -8.42 -4.26 -12.57
CA LYS A 61 -9.37 -3.65 -11.62
C LYS A 61 -8.64 -3.21 -10.35
N SER A 62 -7.72 -4.02 -9.85
CA SER A 62 -6.88 -3.67 -8.70
C SER A 62 -6.13 -2.35 -8.96
N GLN A 63 -5.45 -2.24 -10.10
CA GLN A 63 -4.73 -1.02 -10.48
C GLN A 63 -5.66 0.19 -10.53
N LYS A 64 -6.85 0.05 -11.13
CA LYS A 64 -7.83 1.15 -11.20
C LYS A 64 -8.22 1.66 -9.81
N HIS A 65 -8.57 0.76 -8.88
CA HIS A 65 -8.95 1.16 -7.53
C HIS A 65 -7.77 1.76 -6.76
N LYS A 66 -6.57 1.18 -6.87
CA LYS A 66 -5.35 1.73 -6.26
C LYS A 66 -4.96 3.09 -6.81
N GLN A 67 -5.19 3.34 -8.10
CA GLN A 67 -4.96 4.65 -8.71
C GLN A 67 -5.93 5.69 -8.16
N GLN A 68 -7.22 5.36 -8.05
CA GLN A 68 -8.21 6.27 -7.45
C GLN A 68 -7.87 6.59 -5.99
N TRP A 69 -7.41 5.59 -5.23
CA TRP A 69 -6.92 5.81 -3.86
C TRP A 69 -5.72 6.75 -3.82
N LEU A 70 -4.70 6.52 -4.66
CA LEU A 70 -3.53 7.39 -4.75
C LEU A 70 -3.90 8.82 -5.15
N ASP A 71 -4.76 8.99 -6.16
CA ASP A 71 -5.20 10.31 -6.64
C ASP A 71 -5.86 11.12 -5.51
N MET A 72 -6.75 10.49 -4.75
CA MET A 72 -7.40 11.13 -3.59
C MET A 72 -6.40 11.53 -2.50
N LEU A 73 -5.37 10.71 -2.26
CA LEU A 73 -4.32 11.06 -1.29
C LEU A 73 -3.46 12.23 -1.78
N LEU A 74 -3.17 12.28 -3.08
CA LEU A 74 -2.41 13.34 -3.73
C LEU A 74 -3.17 14.68 -3.79
N GLU A 75 -4.48 14.68 -3.57
CA GLU A 75 -5.30 15.89 -3.45
C GLU A 75 -5.27 16.50 -2.04
N ARG A 76 -4.93 15.71 -1.00
CA ARG A 76 -4.91 16.20 0.39
C ARG A 76 -3.84 17.27 0.61
N ARG A 77 -4.19 18.33 1.34
CA ARG A 77 -3.30 19.43 1.70
C ARG A 77 -3.37 19.73 3.19
N SER A 78 -2.25 20.11 3.79
CA SER A 78 -2.21 20.67 5.15
C SER A 78 -2.88 22.05 5.18
N GLU A 79 -3.08 22.60 6.39
CA GLU A 79 -3.55 23.99 6.57
C GLU A 79 -2.66 25.02 5.87
N SER A 80 -1.35 24.73 5.76
CA SER A 80 -0.37 25.55 5.06
C SER A 80 -0.33 25.32 3.53
N GLY A 81 -1.21 24.47 3.00
CA GLY A 81 -1.30 24.18 1.57
C GLY A 81 -0.23 23.22 1.04
N LEU A 82 0.54 22.56 1.91
CA LEU A 82 1.55 21.57 1.53
C LEU A 82 0.91 20.19 1.31
N GLN A 83 1.48 19.38 0.44
CA GLN A 83 1.04 17.99 0.28
C GLN A 83 1.24 17.22 1.58
N ILE A 84 0.20 16.49 2.01
CA ILE A 84 0.30 15.58 3.15
C ILE A 84 1.08 14.34 2.71
N ARG A 85 2.30 14.18 3.20
CA ARG A 85 3.16 13.00 2.98
C ARG A 85 3.20 12.16 4.26
N ASP A 86 2.13 11.41 4.48
CA ASP A 86 1.95 10.53 5.64
C ASP A 86 2.19 9.05 5.28
N TYR A 87 2.09 8.18 6.28
CA TYR A 87 2.23 6.74 6.11
C TYR A 87 1.29 6.19 5.03
N GLU A 88 0.04 6.69 4.97
CA GLU A 88 -0.94 6.20 4.00
C GLU A 88 -0.52 6.52 2.56
N LEU A 89 0.02 7.72 2.29
CA LEU A 89 0.57 8.05 0.98
C LEU A 89 1.75 7.14 0.61
N GLY A 90 2.66 6.90 1.55
CA GLY A 90 3.78 5.97 1.35
C GLY A 90 3.29 4.56 1.02
N TYR A 91 2.28 4.08 1.73
CA TYR A 91 1.68 2.77 1.51
C TYR A 91 0.92 2.69 0.17
N ALA A 92 0.20 3.73 -0.23
CA ALA A 92 -0.48 3.79 -1.53
C ALA A 92 0.51 3.74 -2.71
N TYR A 93 1.66 4.41 -2.60
CA TYR A 93 2.73 4.30 -3.59
C TYR A 93 3.32 2.88 -3.68
N ASN A 94 3.49 2.19 -2.55
CA ASN A 94 3.86 0.78 -2.57
C ASN A 94 2.79 -0.06 -3.30
N GLU A 95 1.52 0.13 -2.96
CA GLU A 95 0.43 -0.69 -3.52
C GLU A 95 0.21 -0.45 -5.01
N ILE A 96 0.31 0.79 -5.51
CA ILE A 96 0.26 1.06 -6.96
C ILE A 96 1.51 0.51 -7.66
N GLY A 97 2.67 0.52 -7.01
CA GLY A 97 3.89 -0.10 -7.51
C GLY A 97 3.71 -1.60 -7.73
N VAL A 98 3.08 -2.30 -6.77
CA VAL A 98 2.70 -3.71 -6.91
C VAL A 98 1.76 -3.91 -8.10
N ALA A 99 0.77 -3.03 -8.29
CA ALA A 99 -0.15 -3.12 -9.42
C ALA A 99 0.55 -2.95 -10.78
N TYR A 100 1.48 -1.99 -10.89
CA TYR A 100 2.31 -1.83 -12.07
C TYR A 100 3.18 -3.07 -12.34
N GLY A 101 3.80 -3.63 -11.30
CA GLY A 101 4.60 -4.85 -11.40
C GLY A 101 3.79 -6.05 -11.91
N ASN A 102 2.58 -6.25 -11.37
CA ASN A 102 1.66 -7.32 -11.81
C ASN A 102 1.24 -7.17 -13.28
N ASN A 103 1.21 -5.94 -13.80
CA ASN A 103 0.93 -5.63 -15.20
C ASN A 103 2.20 -5.54 -16.08
N GLY A 104 3.36 -5.96 -15.57
CA GLY A 104 4.63 -5.98 -16.29
C GLY A 104 5.27 -4.60 -16.49
N LEU A 105 4.72 -3.54 -15.91
CA LEU A 105 5.20 -2.16 -16.00
C LEU A 105 6.33 -1.90 -15.01
N CYS A 106 7.42 -2.68 -15.10
CA CYS A 106 8.48 -2.75 -14.10
C CYS A 106 9.13 -1.38 -13.80
N LYS A 107 9.29 -0.51 -14.80
CA LYS A 107 9.87 0.83 -14.60
C LYS A 107 8.95 1.74 -13.77
N GLN A 108 7.66 1.76 -14.06
CA GLN A 108 6.67 2.52 -13.29
C GLN A 108 6.54 1.97 -11.87
N ALA A 109 6.67 0.65 -11.71
CA ALA A 109 6.73 0.02 -10.40
C ALA A 109 7.95 0.51 -9.60
N CYS A 110 9.16 0.53 -10.19
CA CYS A 110 10.35 1.08 -9.56
C CYS A 110 10.15 2.54 -9.12
N GLU A 111 9.61 3.40 -9.99
CA GLU A 111 9.32 4.81 -9.68
C GLU A 111 8.38 4.94 -8.47
N ALA A 112 7.30 4.16 -8.44
CA ALA A 112 6.35 4.16 -7.34
C ALA A 112 6.98 3.65 -6.02
N PHE A 113 7.79 2.58 -6.08
CA PHE A 113 8.49 2.08 -4.88
C PHE A 113 9.53 3.09 -4.36
N HIS A 114 10.21 3.82 -5.24
CA HIS A 114 11.12 4.89 -4.82
C HIS A 114 10.38 6.04 -4.11
N GLU A 115 9.24 6.47 -4.63
CA GLU A 115 8.41 7.47 -3.93
C GLU A 115 7.92 6.95 -2.57
N SER A 116 7.52 5.68 -2.48
CA SER A 116 7.14 5.04 -1.22
C SER A 116 8.28 5.08 -0.19
N VAL A 117 9.50 4.69 -0.60
CA VAL A 117 10.71 4.76 0.24
C VAL A 117 10.96 6.18 0.72
N GLN A 118 10.94 7.16 -0.18
CA GLN A 118 11.18 8.57 0.17
C GLN A 118 10.14 9.12 1.16
N ILE A 119 8.87 8.72 1.03
CA ILE A 119 7.83 9.12 1.97
C ILE A 119 8.10 8.49 3.34
N PHE A 120 8.33 7.18 3.41
CA PHE A 120 8.57 6.51 4.69
C PHE A 120 9.78 7.09 5.41
N GLN A 121 10.90 7.32 4.72
CA GLN A 121 12.10 7.95 5.29
C GLN A 121 11.88 9.39 5.76
N GLY A 122 10.83 10.05 5.27
CA GLY A 122 10.45 11.41 5.68
C GLY A 122 9.48 11.48 6.86
N LEU A 123 9.01 10.34 7.38
CA LEU A 123 8.09 10.32 8.52
C LEU A 123 8.81 10.63 9.85
N GLU A 124 8.11 11.27 10.78
CA GLU A 124 8.65 11.61 12.10
C GLU A 124 8.97 10.36 12.93
N ASP A 125 8.13 9.33 12.82
CA ASP A 125 8.24 8.04 13.48
C ASP A 125 8.92 6.97 12.60
N TYR A 126 9.72 7.40 11.62
CA TYR A 126 10.43 6.50 10.72
C TYR A 126 11.28 5.48 11.49
N THR A 127 11.16 4.22 11.06
CA THR A 127 12.06 3.13 11.42
C THR A 127 12.47 2.40 10.16
N ASP A 128 13.71 1.89 10.10
CA ASP A 128 14.21 1.20 8.90
C ASP A 128 13.34 0.01 8.48
N THR A 129 12.62 -0.62 9.42
CA THR A 129 11.67 -1.70 9.13
C THR A 129 10.48 -1.27 8.28
N MET A 130 10.16 0.02 8.20
CA MET A 130 9.14 0.54 7.27
C MET A 130 9.55 0.32 5.80
N LEU A 131 10.85 0.20 5.52
CA LEU A 131 11.32 -0.11 4.17
C LEU A 131 10.99 -1.56 3.75
N GLY A 132 10.58 -2.41 4.69
CA GLY A 132 10.11 -3.78 4.45
C GLY A 132 8.88 -3.86 3.55
N TRP A 133 8.14 -2.74 3.38
CA TRP A 133 7.05 -2.65 2.40
C TRP A 133 7.59 -2.51 0.95
N PRO A 134 8.25 -1.40 0.55
CA PRO A 134 8.62 -1.18 -0.85
C PRO A 134 9.93 -1.85 -1.29
N GLN A 135 10.95 -2.02 -0.42
CA GLN A 135 12.29 -2.45 -0.86
C GLN A 135 12.32 -3.88 -1.45
N PRO A 136 11.66 -4.89 -0.86
CA PRO A 136 11.62 -6.22 -1.46
C PRO A 136 11.01 -6.21 -2.87
N ASN A 137 9.93 -5.44 -3.06
CA ASN A 137 9.27 -5.30 -4.35
C ASN A 137 10.15 -4.55 -5.36
N LEU A 138 10.83 -3.50 -4.93
CA LEU A 138 11.80 -2.77 -5.76
C LEU A 138 12.96 -3.68 -6.21
N GLY A 139 13.52 -4.47 -5.29
CA GLY A 139 14.56 -5.45 -5.60
C GLY A 139 14.09 -6.48 -6.64
N PHE A 140 12.85 -6.96 -6.52
CA PHE A 140 12.25 -7.85 -7.51
C PHE A 140 12.05 -7.18 -8.88
N MET A 141 11.63 -5.91 -8.92
CA MET A 141 11.53 -5.17 -10.18
C MET A 141 12.89 -4.96 -10.85
N TYR A 142 13.94 -4.64 -10.09
CA TYR A 142 15.30 -4.58 -10.62
C TYR A 142 15.76 -5.91 -11.19
N TRP A 143 15.45 -7.01 -10.51
CA TRP A 143 15.76 -8.35 -11.01
C TRP A 143 15.06 -8.64 -12.35
N LEU A 144 13.77 -8.33 -12.48
CA LEU A 144 13.03 -8.45 -13.74
C LEU A 144 13.60 -7.58 -14.86
N LEU A 145 14.13 -6.41 -14.51
CA LEU A 145 14.83 -5.49 -15.43
C LEU A 145 16.27 -5.93 -15.74
N LYS A 146 16.75 -7.04 -15.17
CA LYS A 146 18.13 -7.56 -15.27
C LYS A 146 19.19 -6.63 -14.67
N ASP A 147 18.79 -5.71 -13.79
CA ASP A 147 19.68 -4.89 -12.99
C ASP A 147 20.03 -5.62 -11.69
N TYR A 148 20.80 -6.69 -11.84
CA TYR A 148 21.11 -7.59 -10.72
C TYR A 148 21.92 -6.91 -9.62
N HIS A 149 22.71 -5.89 -9.96
CA HIS A 149 23.49 -5.15 -8.99
C HIS A 149 22.59 -4.37 -8.02
N ASN A 150 21.63 -3.59 -8.56
CA ASN A 150 20.70 -2.86 -7.71
C ASN A 150 19.70 -3.79 -7.02
N ALA A 151 19.30 -4.89 -7.66
CA ALA A 151 18.47 -5.91 -7.03
C ALA A 151 19.14 -6.51 -5.78
N GLU A 152 20.38 -6.98 -5.91
CA GLU A 152 21.16 -7.53 -4.79
C GLU A 152 21.33 -6.51 -3.67
N LYS A 153 21.75 -5.28 -4.02
CA LYS A 153 21.97 -4.22 -3.03
C LYS A 153 20.74 -3.97 -2.16
N VAL A 154 19.58 -3.75 -2.78
CA VAL A 154 18.34 -3.43 -2.05
C VAL A 154 17.82 -4.64 -1.27
N LEU A 155 17.93 -5.86 -1.80
CA LEU A 155 17.48 -7.07 -1.13
C LEU A 155 18.36 -7.43 0.08
N ILE A 156 19.68 -7.21 0.01
CA ILE A 156 20.57 -7.41 1.15
C ILE A 156 20.31 -6.35 2.22
N GLU A 157 20.15 -5.09 1.84
CA GLU A 157 19.86 -4.00 2.78
C GLU A 157 18.63 -4.31 3.65
N ILE A 158 17.51 -4.70 3.03
CA ILE A 158 16.29 -5.01 3.79
C ILE A 158 16.40 -6.29 4.61
N LEU A 159 17.17 -7.28 4.13
CA LEU A 159 17.45 -8.50 4.88
C LEU A 159 18.25 -8.19 6.16
N ASP A 160 19.26 -7.34 6.05
CA ASP A 160 20.10 -6.91 7.18
C ASP A 160 19.29 -6.12 8.21
N ILE A 161 18.43 -5.19 7.75
CA ILE A 161 17.49 -4.45 8.62
C ILE A 161 16.62 -5.43 9.42
N HIS A 162 15.98 -6.38 8.73
CA HIS A 162 15.13 -7.37 9.40
C HIS A 162 15.91 -8.26 10.37
N ALA A 163 17.13 -8.68 10.00
CA ALA A 163 17.98 -9.50 10.85
C ALA A 163 18.43 -8.77 12.12
N ILE A 164 18.69 -7.47 12.04
CA ILE A 164 19.04 -6.63 13.21
C ILE A 164 17.87 -6.55 14.20
N VAL A 165 16.64 -6.39 13.69
CA VAL A 165 15.46 -6.15 14.55
C VAL A 165 14.86 -7.45 15.09
N TRP A 166 14.78 -8.51 14.28
CA TRP A 166 14.08 -9.74 14.63
C TRP A 166 14.98 -10.97 14.75
N GLY A 167 16.25 -10.84 14.39
CA GLY A 167 17.21 -11.94 14.32
C GLY A 167 17.28 -12.57 12.92
N VAL A 168 18.42 -13.20 12.64
CA VAL A 168 18.63 -13.97 11.40
C VAL A 168 17.62 -15.11 11.32
N ASP A 169 17.07 -15.34 10.13
CA ASP A 169 16.08 -16.38 9.84
C ASP A 169 14.80 -16.29 10.68
N ASP A 170 14.39 -15.08 11.08
CA ASP A 170 13.12 -14.93 11.78
C ASP A 170 11.93 -15.41 10.92
N THR A 171 11.04 -16.14 11.57
CA THR A 171 9.83 -16.73 10.97
C THR A 171 8.55 -16.26 11.67
N ARG A 172 8.68 -15.37 12.67
CA ARG A 172 7.57 -14.98 13.56
C ARG A 172 7.06 -13.57 13.27
N SER A 173 7.94 -12.61 12.99
CA SER A 173 7.59 -11.21 12.74
C SER A 173 6.59 -11.04 11.58
N PHE A 174 6.74 -11.83 10.51
CA PHE A 174 5.85 -11.79 9.34
C PHE A 174 4.37 -12.07 9.69
N LYS A 175 4.10 -12.89 10.73
CA LYS A 175 2.73 -13.22 11.15
C LYS A 175 2.03 -12.07 11.89
N PHE A 176 2.81 -11.16 12.47
CA PHE A 176 2.30 -10.00 13.20
C PHE A 176 2.35 -8.72 12.35
N PHE A 177 3.15 -8.70 11.29
CA PHE A 177 3.28 -7.55 10.39
C PHE A 177 2.01 -7.28 9.56
N MET A 178 1.23 -8.32 9.22
CA MET A 178 -0.06 -8.17 8.52
C MET A 178 -1.28 -8.07 9.44
N GLY A 179 -1.08 -8.15 10.76
CA GLY A 179 -2.15 -8.05 11.74
C GLY A 179 -1.88 -6.90 12.68
N TRP A 180 -2.62 -5.80 12.56
CA TRP A 180 -2.74 -4.79 13.61
C TRP A 180 -3.53 -5.34 14.81
N ALA A 181 -3.08 -6.46 15.37
CA ALA A 181 -3.77 -7.18 16.42
C ALA A 181 -2.75 -7.73 17.43
N THR A 182 -2.37 -6.85 18.37
CA THR A 182 -2.10 -7.11 19.81
C THR A 182 -1.69 -5.75 20.39
N TYR A 183 -2.42 -5.05 21.25
CA TYR A 183 -3.29 -5.41 22.37
C TYR A 183 -4.43 -4.40 22.54
#